data_AF-A0A4Q3UDZ4-F1
#
_entry.id   AF-A0A4Q3UDZ4-F1
#
_cell.length_a   1.000
_cell.length_b   1.000
_cell.length_c   1.000
_cell.angle_alpha   90.00
_cell.angle_beta   90.00
_cell.angle_gamma   90.00
#
_symmetry.space_group_name_H-M   'P 1'
#
loop_
_entity.id
_entity.type
_entity.pdbx_description
1 polymer ?
#
loop_
_entity_poly.entity_id
_entity_poly.type
_entity_poly.pdbx_seq_one_letter_code
_entity_poly.pdbx_strand_id
1 'polypeptide(L)'
;MSKVLRSSILVAALGAALSAQAVNIDIVSKGKFTTGLPVIPLVFVNEKVLAHSVDDVDAVSPFTTLNYTLSPLTGTGSGLYSNDLGDTLNFSFTVTPIPSFDLTAGTVSGSGNWTFLGGTGAYSAFTSGSGTMSATFNLATNHTAMTNFSGNLQAVPEPASMAALAVGGLGLLRRRKKA
;
A
#
# COMPACT_ATOMS: atom_id res chain seq x y z
N MET A 1 -43.32 -9.82 -12.36
CA MET A 1 -41.94 -9.34 -12.52
C MET A 1 -41.36 -9.95 -13.79
N SER A 2 -41.09 -9.17 -14.84
CA SER A 2 -40.73 -9.71 -16.16
C SER A 2 -39.33 -10.32 -16.14
N LYS A 3 -39.10 -11.37 -16.96
CA LYS A 3 -37.80 -12.07 -17.06
C LYS A 3 -36.63 -11.12 -17.36
N VAL A 4 -36.89 -10.02 -18.07
CA VAL A 4 -35.91 -8.99 -18.44
C VAL A 4 -35.37 -8.23 -17.22
N LEU A 5 -36.22 -7.94 -16.22
CA LEU A 5 -35.81 -7.17 -15.04
C LEU A 5 -34.81 -7.96 -14.17
N ARG A 6 -34.98 -9.29 -14.11
CA ARG A 6 -34.11 -10.17 -13.31
C ARG A 6 -32.70 -10.27 -13.91
N SER A 7 -32.58 -10.36 -15.23
CA SER A 7 -31.27 -10.43 -15.90
C SER A 7 -30.47 -9.13 -15.76
N SER A 8 -31.11 -7.96 -15.84
CA SER A 8 -30.42 -6.68 -15.69
C SER A 8 -29.87 -6.43 -14.27
N ILE A 9 -30.54 -6.92 -13.23
CA ILE A 9 -30.05 -6.80 -11.83
C ILE A 9 -28.83 -7.72 -11.62
N LEU A 10 -28.86 -8.93 -12.17
CA LEU A 10 -27.74 -9.87 -12.11
C LEU A 10 -26.48 -9.33 -12.79
N VAL A 11 -26.61 -8.72 -13.97
CA VAL A 11 -25.47 -8.13 -14.69
C VAL A 11 -24.90 -6.91 -13.96
N ALA A 12 -25.75 -6.05 -13.39
CA ALA A 12 -25.28 -4.90 -12.61
C ALA A 12 -24.57 -5.33 -11.31
N ALA A 13 -25.08 -6.37 -10.63
CA ALA A 13 -24.45 -6.91 -9.44
C ALA A 13 -23.10 -7.58 -9.73
N LEU A 14 -22.99 -8.31 -10.86
CA LEU A 14 -21.73 -8.91 -11.31
C LEU A 14 -20.69 -7.84 -11.68
N GLY A 15 -21.10 -6.74 -12.34
CA GLY A 15 -20.20 -5.64 -12.69
C GLY A 15 -19.66 -4.87 -11.48
N ALA A 16 -20.48 -4.69 -10.44
CA ALA A 16 -20.05 -4.04 -9.19
C ALA A 16 -19.18 -4.95 -8.31
N ALA A 17 -19.38 -6.28 -8.37
CA ALA A 17 -18.57 -7.23 -7.61
C ALA A 17 -17.15 -7.41 -8.18
N LEU A 18 -16.96 -7.16 -9.48
CA LEU A 18 -15.66 -7.28 -10.15
C LEU A 18 -14.74 -6.05 -9.97
N SER A 19 -15.25 -4.94 -9.44
CA SER A 19 -14.54 -3.65 -9.46
C SER A 19 -13.79 -3.27 -8.17
N ALA A 20 -13.61 -4.19 -7.22
CA ALA A 20 -12.95 -3.89 -5.94
C ALA A 20 -12.16 -5.08 -5.40
N GLN A 21 -11.31 -5.70 -6.21
CA GLN A 21 -10.36 -6.69 -5.70
C GLN A 21 -9.26 -5.94 -4.95
N ALA A 22 -9.21 -6.16 -3.64
CA ALA A 22 -8.09 -5.71 -2.83
C ALA A 22 -6.88 -6.60 -3.15
N VAL A 23 -5.76 -5.97 -3.46
CA VAL A 23 -4.49 -6.65 -3.73
C VAL A 23 -3.73 -6.73 -2.42
N ASN A 24 -3.46 -7.93 -1.94
CA ASN A 24 -2.64 -8.11 -0.74
C ASN A 24 -1.17 -7.92 -1.11
N ILE A 25 -0.43 -7.27 -0.22
CA ILE A 25 1.01 -7.06 -0.33
C ILE A 25 1.68 -7.52 0.96
N ASP A 26 2.79 -8.25 0.81
CA ASP A 26 3.68 -8.62 1.90
C ASP A 26 5.13 -8.43 1.44
N ILE A 27 5.89 -7.63 2.18
CA ILE A 27 7.25 -7.25 1.86
C ILE A 27 8.10 -7.37 3.11
N VAL A 28 9.26 -8.00 2.95
CA VAL A 28 10.33 -8.00 3.94
C VAL A 28 11.54 -7.30 3.36
N SER A 29 12.09 -6.33 4.08
CA SER A 29 13.29 -5.60 3.70
C SER A 29 14.30 -5.53 4.84
N LYS A 30 15.57 -5.35 4.47
CA LYS A 30 16.69 -5.25 5.41
C LYS A 30 17.78 -4.34 4.88
N GLY A 31 18.41 -3.59 5.77
CA GLY A 31 19.52 -2.72 5.41
C GLY A 31 20.04 -1.94 6.59
N LYS A 32 20.35 -0.66 6.35
CA LYS A 32 20.98 0.22 7.32
C LYS A 32 20.11 1.42 7.63
N PHE A 33 20.33 2.00 8.79
CA PHE A 33 19.77 3.30 9.13
C PHE A 33 20.84 4.26 9.63
N THR A 34 20.52 5.54 9.58
CA THR A 34 21.30 6.61 10.20
C THR A 34 20.39 7.45 11.08
N THR A 35 20.94 8.01 12.16
CA THR A 35 20.21 8.89 13.06
C THR A 35 20.65 10.32 12.83
N GLY A 36 19.71 11.25 12.69
CA GLY A 36 19.96 12.68 12.65
C GLY A 36 20.62 13.16 13.95
N LEU A 37 21.62 14.04 13.81
CA LEU A 37 22.30 14.69 14.93
C LEU A 37 21.34 15.65 15.70
N PRO A 38 21.78 16.13 16.87
CA PRO A 38 21.38 15.68 18.20
C PRO A 38 20.06 16.27 18.74
N VAL A 39 19.33 17.11 17.98
CA VAL A 39 18.19 17.88 18.51
C VAL A 39 16.83 17.30 18.11
N ILE A 40 16.75 16.60 16.97
CA ILE A 40 15.56 15.85 16.56
C ILE A 40 16.04 14.55 15.91
N PRO A 41 15.93 13.38 16.58
CA PRO A 41 16.49 12.15 16.06
C PRO A 41 15.61 11.59 14.95
N LEU A 42 15.62 12.20 13.76
CA LEU A 42 15.04 11.54 12.59
C LEU A 42 15.89 10.32 12.25
N VAL A 43 15.24 9.17 12.13
CA VAL A 43 15.87 7.92 11.69
C VAL A 43 15.65 7.80 10.19
N PHE A 44 16.73 7.80 9.42
CA PHE A 44 16.71 7.60 7.97
C PHE A 44 17.06 6.15 7.70
N VAL A 45 16.21 5.44 6.99
CA VAL A 45 16.35 4.02 6.73
C VAL A 45 16.51 3.78 5.24
N ASN A 46 17.48 2.95 4.88
CA ASN A 46 17.74 2.48 3.52
C ASN A 46 17.91 0.97 3.56
N GLU A 47 16.94 0.26 2.97
CA GLU A 47 16.87 -1.19 2.97
C GLU A 47 16.76 -1.76 1.56
N LYS A 48 17.25 -2.98 1.39
CA LYS A 48 16.98 -3.80 0.22
C LYS A 48 15.80 -4.73 0.53
N VAL A 49 14.92 -4.88 -0.44
CA VAL A 49 13.82 -5.83 -0.35
C VAL A 49 14.38 -7.25 -0.52
N LEU A 50 14.04 -8.13 0.42
CA LEU A 50 14.46 -9.52 0.46
C LEU A 50 13.38 -10.46 -0.07
N ALA A 51 12.12 -10.14 0.24
CA ALA A 51 10.95 -10.88 -0.21
C ALA A 51 9.83 -9.90 -0.54
N HIS A 52 9.08 -10.22 -1.59
CA HIS A 52 7.94 -9.44 -2.05
C HIS A 52 6.90 -10.42 -2.58
N SER A 53 5.71 -10.39 -2.00
CA SER A 53 4.55 -11.14 -2.42
C SER A 53 3.40 -10.18 -2.69
N VAL A 54 2.81 -10.30 -3.86
CA VAL A 54 1.60 -9.55 -4.25
C VAL A 54 0.62 -10.56 -4.82
N ASP A 55 -0.54 -10.68 -4.18
CA ASP A 55 -1.57 -11.61 -4.62
C ASP A 55 -2.23 -11.09 -5.91
N ASP A 56 -2.60 -12.02 -6.80
CA ASP A 56 -3.45 -11.78 -7.97
C ASP A 56 -2.93 -10.78 -9.02
N VAL A 57 -1.63 -10.44 -8.99
CA VAL A 57 -1.01 -9.58 -10.02
C VAL A 57 0.30 -10.19 -10.52
N ASP A 58 0.20 -11.15 -11.45
CA ASP A 58 1.33 -11.80 -12.11
C ASP A 58 2.28 -10.83 -12.87
N ALA A 59 1.88 -9.57 -13.04
CA ALA A 59 2.60 -8.56 -13.82
C ALA A 59 3.33 -7.49 -12.98
N VAL A 60 3.27 -7.53 -11.64
CA VAL A 60 3.93 -6.50 -10.82
C VAL A 60 5.38 -6.87 -10.56
N SER A 61 6.30 -6.05 -11.07
CA SER A 61 7.72 -6.22 -10.79
C SER A 61 8.02 -5.96 -9.31
N PRO A 62 8.76 -6.85 -8.63
CA PRO A 62 9.01 -6.72 -7.21
C PRO A 62 9.83 -5.46 -6.89
N PHE A 63 9.54 -4.85 -5.75
CA PHE A 63 10.37 -3.77 -5.22
C PHE A 63 11.79 -4.26 -4.93
N THR A 64 12.77 -3.37 -5.10
CA THR A 64 14.18 -3.65 -4.83
C THR A 64 14.70 -2.88 -3.62
N THR A 65 14.12 -1.72 -3.33
CA THR A 65 14.57 -0.84 -2.24
C THR A 65 13.42 -0.25 -1.43
N LEU A 66 13.67 -0.06 -0.13
CA LEU A 66 12.84 0.71 0.77
C LEU A 66 13.66 1.88 1.33
N ASN A 67 13.11 3.09 1.25
CA ASN A 67 13.63 4.25 1.97
C ASN A 67 12.53 4.84 2.84
N TYR A 68 12.80 5.08 4.13
CA TYR A 68 11.84 5.79 4.98
C TYR A 68 12.49 6.67 6.03
N THR A 69 11.69 7.60 6.54
CA THR A 69 12.03 8.43 7.69
C THR A 69 11.09 8.12 8.84
N LEU A 70 11.63 8.02 10.05
CA LEU A 70 10.87 7.82 11.29
C LEU A 70 11.24 8.91 12.28
N SER A 71 10.22 9.51 12.91
CA SER A 71 10.34 10.33 14.11
C SER A 71 10.07 9.46 15.34
N PRO A 72 11.09 9.05 16.12
CA PRO A 72 10.95 8.19 17.28
C PRO A 72 10.02 8.77 18.35
N LEU A 73 10.01 10.10 18.50
CA LEU A 73 9.22 10.81 19.51
C LEU A 73 7.72 10.68 19.24
N THR A 74 7.32 10.75 17.98
CA THR A 74 5.91 10.68 17.57
C THR A 74 5.51 9.28 17.11
N GLY A 75 6.48 8.41 16.83
CA GLY A 75 6.25 7.13 16.17
C GLY A 75 5.74 7.29 14.74
N THR A 76 5.88 8.46 14.11
CA THR A 76 5.33 8.71 12.77
C THR A 76 6.42 8.82 11.72
N GLY A 77 6.08 8.50 10.48
CA GLY A 77 7.02 8.55 9.38
C GLY A 77 6.39 8.43 8.01
N SER A 78 7.23 8.50 6.99
CA SER A 78 6.86 8.23 5.60
C SER A 78 7.97 7.46 4.90
N GLY A 79 7.56 6.65 3.93
CA GLY A 79 8.47 5.80 3.17
C GLY A 79 8.08 5.67 1.71
N LEU A 80 9.03 5.14 0.96
CA LEU A 80 9.01 4.91 -0.47
C LEU A 80 9.61 3.53 -0.75
N TYR A 81 8.80 2.63 -1.28
CA TYR A 81 9.31 1.48 -2.01
C TYR A 81 9.53 1.85 -3.47
N SER A 82 10.61 1.32 -4.07
CA SER A 82 10.90 1.49 -5.49
C SER A 82 11.55 0.25 -6.10
N ASN A 83 11.43 0.08 -7.41
CA ASN A 83 12.14 -0.93 -8.19
C ASN A 83 13.00 -0.30 -9.30
N ASP A 84 13.75 -1.14 -10.01
CA ASP A 84 14.68 -0.70 -11.06
C ASP A 84 13.97 -0.22 -12.34
N LEU A 85 12.65 -0.44 -12.45
CA LEU A 85 11.81 0.04 -13.56
C LEU A 85 11.24 1.44 -13.29
N GLY A 86 11.47 1.99 -12.09
CA GLY A 86 10.95 3.29 -11.68
C GLY A 86 9.53 3.25 -11.11
N ASP A 87 8.96 2.06 -10.87
CA ASP A 87 7.71 1.94 -10.13
C ASP A 87 7.93 2.33 -8.68
N THR A 88 6.94 2.99 -8.08
CA THR A 88 7.02 3.46 -6.69
C THR A 88 5.74 3.23 -5.91
N LEU A 89 5.89 3.03 -4.60
CA LEU A 89 4.79 3.05 -3.62
C LEU A 89 5.19 3.95 -2.44
N ASN A 90 4.47 5.07 -2.31
CA ASN A 90 4.59 6.02 -1.22
C ASN A 90 3.60 5.67 -0.12
N PHE A 91 4.05 5.74 1.13
CA PHE A 91 3.21 5.49 2.29
C PHE A 91 3.58 6.39 3.46
N SER A 92 2.60 6.66 4.32
CA SER A 92 2.83 7.15 5.68
C SER A 92 2.63 6.01 6.66
N PHE A 93 3.22 6.12 7.84
CA PHE A 93 3.01 5.13 8.89
C PHE A 93 3.04 5.75 10.28
N THR A 94 2.40 5.03 11.20
CA THR A 94 2.45 5.27 12.64
C THR A 94 2.82 3.95 13.32
N VAL A 95 3.91 3.93 14.07
CA VAL A 95 4.29 2.85 14.97
C VAL A 95 3.98 3.29 16.40
N THR A 96 3.78 2.32 17.31
CA THR A 96 3.80 2.64 18.74
C THR A 96 5.07 3.44 19.04
N PRO A 97 4.96 4.61 19.70
CA PRO A 97 6.12 5.40 20.06
C PRO A 97 7.14 4.50 20.73
N ILE A 98 8.41 4.63 20.33
CA ILE A 98 9.51 3.88 20.93
C ILE A 98 10.09 4.84 21.97
N PRO A 99 9.63 4.76 23.25
CA PRO A 99 9.86 5.80 24.26
C PRO A 99 11.34 6.02 24.56
N SER A 100 12.18 5.04 24.25
CA SER A 100 13.61 5.18 24.22
C SER A 100 14.15 4.48 22.99
N PHE A 101 14.40 5.24 21.92
CA PHE A 101 15.47 4.92 20.97
C PHE A 101 16.80 5.12 21.73
N ASP A 102 16.98 4.32 22.78
CA ASP A 102 18.18 4.34 23.59
C ASP A 102 19.29 3.77 22.71
N LEU A 103 20.20 4.65 22.29
CA LEU A 103 21.33 4.30 21.44
C LEU A 103 22.24 3.25 22.08
N THR A 104 22.08 2.98 23.37
CA THR A 104 22.82 1.97 24.13
C THR A 104 22.09 0.63 24.28
N ALA A 105 20.78 0.55 23.97
CA ALA A 105 19.93 -0.61 24.27
C ALA A 105 20.04 -1.80 23.30
N GLY A 106 20.98 -1.78 22.36
CA GLY A 106 21.24 -2.90 21.46
C GLY A 106 20.20 -3.08 20.36
N THR A 107 18.99 -3.55 20.68
CA THR A 107 17.92 -3.80 19.69
C THR A 107 16.60 -3.19 20.17
N VAL A 108 15.95 -2.42 19.29
CA VAL A 108 14.60 -1.87 19.52
C VAL A 108 13.66 -2.29 18.40
N SER A 109 12.41 -2.57 18.73
CA SER A 109 11.38 -2.95 17.75
C SER A 109 10.11 -2.17 17.96
N GLY A 110 9.45 -1.80 16.87
CA GLY A 110 8.13 -1.17 16.89
C GLY A 110 7.21 -1.77 15.83
N SER A 111 5.91 -1.69 16.08
CA SER A 111 4.88 -2.07 15.12
C SER A 111 3.77 -1.04 15.10
N GLY A 112 3.08 -0.94 13.98
CA GLY A 112 1.86 -0.17 13.85
C GLY A 112 1.29 -0.25 12.45
N ASN A 113 0.69 0.85 11.99
CA ASN A 113 -0.10 0.86 10.77
C ASN A 113 0.53 1.75 9.71
N TRP A 114 0.36 1.38 8.45
CA TRP A 114 0.71 2.22 7.31
C TRP A 114 -0.52 2.60 6.51
N THR A 115 -0.40 3.67 5.73
CA THR A 115 -1.44 4.18 4.82
C THR A 115 -0.81 4.53 3.48
N PHE A 116 -1.41 4.05 2.40
CA PHE A 116 -0.98 4.36 1.04
C PHE A 116 -1.18 5.85 0.75
N LEU A 117 -0.16 6.50 0.18
CA LEU A 117 -0.22 7.91 -0.24
C LEU A 117 -0.25 8.07 -1.75
N GLY A 118 0.19 7.06 -2.50
CA GLY A 118 0.26 7.10 -3.95
C GLY A 118 1.33 6.16 -4.49
N GLY A 119 1.32 5.96 -5.80
CA GLY A 119 2.32 5.14 -6.48
C GLY A 119 2.47 5.53 -7.95
N THR A 120 3.50 5.00 -8.59
CA THR A 120 3.75 5.17 -10.03
C THR A 120 3.87 3.82 -10.72
N GLY A 121 3.78 3.84 -12.06
CA GLY A 121 3.87 2.66 -12.92
C GLY A 121 2.88 1.57 -12.53
N ALA A 122 3.34 0.37 -12.17
CA ALA A 122 2.45 -0.75 -11.79
C ALA A 122 1.53 -0.44 -10.59
N TYR A 123 1.87 0.56 -9.77
CA TYR A 123 1.10 0.95 -8.59
C TYR A 123 0.25 2.23 -8.79
N SER A 124 0.24 2.83 -9.98
CA SER A 124 -0.52 4.08 -10.21
C SER A 124 -2.05 3.89 -10.23
N ALA A 125 -2.53 2.66 -10.38
CA ALA A 125 -3.96 2.34 -10.40
C ALA A 125 -4.60 2.28 -9.00
N PHE A 126 -3.78 2.19 -7.95
CA PHE A 126 -4.25 2.16 -6.57
C PHE A 126 -4.50 3.58 -6.06
N THR A 127 -5.55 3.75 -5.27
CA THR A 127 -5.88 5.05 -4.64
C THR A 127 -5.93 5.00 -3.13
N SER A 128 -6.10 3.81 -2.57
CA SER A 128 -6.13 3.61 -1.13
C SER A 128 -5.45 2.30 -0.79
N GLY A 129 -5.05 2.19 0.46
CA GLY A 129 -4.44 0.99 0.99
C GLY A 129 -3.96 1.22 2.40
N SER A 130 -3.91 0.14 3.16
CA SER A 130 -3.49 0.17 4.55
C SER A 130 -3.12 -1.22 5.02
N GLY A 131 -2.35 -1.27 6.09
CA GLY A 131 -2.06 -2.51 6.78
C GLY A 131 -1.13 -2.29 7.95
N THR A 132 -0.33 -3.30 8.25
CA THR A 132 0.61 -3.30 9.37
C THR A 132 2.05 -3.19 8.88
N MET A 133 2.85 -2.49 9.68
CA MET A 133 4.29 -2.38 9.50
C MET A 133 4.96 -2.69 10.84
N SER A 134 6.02 -3.48 10.81
CA SER A 134 6.93 -3.63 11.95
C SER A 134 8.36 -3.38 11.52
N ALA A 135 9.13 -2.78 12.41
CA ALA A 135 10.53 -2.47 12.16
C ALA A 135 11.36 -2.86 13.39
N THR A 136 12.50 -3.51 13.16
CA THR A 136 13.49 -3.84 14.17
C THR A 136 14.79 -3.15 13.82
N PHE A 137 15.32 -2.38 14.76
CA PHE A 137 16.57 -1.64 14.63
C PHE A 137 17.60 -2.23 15.59
N ASN A 138 18.76 -2.59 15.07
CA ASN A 138 19.92 -3.01 15.86
C ASN A 138 20.97 -1.89 15.83
N LEU A 139 21.19 -1.30 17.00
CA LEU A 139 22.10 -0.20 17.25
C LEU A 139 23.49 -0.69 17.68
N ALA A 140 23.59 -1.92 18.22
CA ALA A 140 24.85 -2.47 18.73
C ALA A 140 25.88 -2.76 17.62
N THR A 141 25.43 -3.15 16.42
CA THR A 141 26.33 -3.47 15.31
C THR A 141 25.78 -2.99 13.96
N ASN A 142 26.54 -2.12 13.30
CA ASN A 142 26.32 -1.68 11.91
C ASN A 142 25.03 -0.89 11.61
N HIS A 143 24.28 -0.47 12.63
CA HIS A 143 23.02 0.26 12.49
C HIS A 143 22.09 -0.42 11.47
N THR A 144 21.74 -1.68 11.72
CA THR A 144 20.90 -2.44 10.78
C THR A 144 19.43 -2.31 11.10
N ALA A 145 18.59 -2.15 10.07
CA ALA A 145 17.14 -2.18 10.18
C ALA A 145 16.58 -3.37 9.39
N MET A 146 15.47 -3.93 9.87
CA MET A 146 14.67 -4.92 9.18
C MET A 146 13.20 -4.52 9.33
N THR A 147 12.50 -4.46 8.20
CA THR A 147 11.12 -4.02 8.12
C THR A 147 10.25 -5.11 7.51
N ASN A 148 9.10 -5.38 8.15
CA ASN A 148 8.03 -6.17 7.58
C ASN A 148 6.86 -5.24 7.28
N PHE A 149 6.29 -5.36 6.09
CA PHE A 149 5.22 -4.50 5.60
C PHE A 149 4.16 -5.37 4.95
N SER A 150 2.96 -5.39 5.53
CA SER A 150 1.86 -6.22 5.04
C SER A 150 0.56 -5.42 5.00
N GLY A 151 -0.30 -5.66 4.02
CA GLY A 151 -1.63 -5.07 3.97
C GLY A 151 -2.25 -5.17 2.61
N ASN A 152 -3.23 -4.29 2.36
CA ASN A 152 -4.05 -4.38 1.17
C ASN A 152 -4.02 -3.04 0.42
N LEU A 153 -3.90 -3.11 -0.90
CA LEU A 153 -4.08 -2.00 -1.83
C LEU A 153 -5.43 -2.13 -2.53
N GLN A 154 -6.10 -1.01 -2.74
CA GLN A 154 -7.40 -0.94 -3.40
C GLN A 154 -7.29 -0.07 -4.64
N ALA A 155 -7.63 -0.66 -5.77
CA ALA A 155 -7.79 0.07 -7.02
C ALA A 155 -9.14 0.80 -7.03
N VAL A 156 -9.20 1.95 -7.69
CA VAL A 156 -10.49 2.59 -7.99
C VAL A 156 -11.26 1.69 -8.94
N PRO A 157 -12.58 1.51 -8.76
CA PRO A 157 -13.43 0.99 -9.81
C PRO A 157 -13.18 1.73 -11.12
N GLU A 158 -12.61 1.04 -12.11
CA GLU A 158 -12.19 1.69 -13.34
C GLU A 158 -13.33 2.55 -13.93
N PRO A 159 -13.07 3.82 -14.30
CA PRO A 159 -14.09 4.69 -14.88
C PRO A 159 -14.78 4.08 -16.10
N ALA A 160 -14.09 3.19 -16.82
CA ALA A 160 -14.64 2.46 -17.96
C ALA A 160 -15.83 1.56 -17.57
N SER A 161 -15.76 0.91 -16.41
CA SER A 161 -16.86 0.08 -15.88
C SER A 161 -18.08 0.94 -15.56
N MET A 162 -17.87 2.14 -15.02
CA MET A 162 -18.95 3.11 -14.79
C MET A 162 -19.51 3.68 -16.09
N ALA A 163 -18.66 3.97 -17.08
CA ALA A 163 -19.08 4.44 -18.39
C ALA A 163 -19.91 3.37 -19.13
N ALA A 164 -19.46 2.11 -19.11
CA ALA A 164 -20.20 0.98 -19.68
C ALA A 164 -21.56 0.79 -18.99
N LEU A 165 -21.61 0.92 -17.66
CA LEU A 165 -22.86 0.89 -16.90
C LEU A 165 -23.80 2.04 -17.30
N ALA A 166 -23.27 3.25 -17.44
CA ALA A 166 -24.05 4.44 -17.82
C ALA A 166 -24.61 4.30 -19.25
N VAL A 167 -23.82 3.79 -20.20
CA VAL A 167 -24.27 3.50 -21.57
C VAL A 167 -25.34 2.40 -21.57
N GLY A 168 -25.12 1.33 -20.80
CA GLY A 168 -26.12 0.26 -20.62
C GLY A 168 -27.44 0.79 -20.03
N GLY A 169 -27.37 1.65 -19.02
CA GLY A 169 -28.53 2.31 -18.40
C GLY A 169 -29.29 3.22 -19.37
N LEU A 170 -28.58 4.03 -20.15
CA LEU A 170 -29.18 4.88 -21.20
C LEU A 170 -29.88 4.06 -22.29
N GLY A 171 -29.30 2.92 -22.68
CA GLY A 171 -29.92 1.99 -23.63
C GLY A 171 -31.26 1.44 -23.11
N LEU A 172 -31.31 1.05 -21.83
CA LEU A 172 -32.55 0.59 -21.19
C LEU A 172 -33.62 1.69 -21.10
N LEU A 173 -33.23 2.91 -20.75
CA LEU A 173 -34.16 4.05 -20.68
C LEU A 173 -34.74 4.41 -22.05
N ARG A 174 -33.95 4.37 -23.14
CA ARG A 174 -34.44 4.58 -24.51
C ARG A 174 -35.46 3.52 -24.93
N ARG A 175 -35.26 2.26 -24.53
CA ARG A 175 -36.20 1.17 -24.85
C ARG A 175 -37.54 1.35 -24.15
N ARG A 176 -37.57 1.89 -22.92
CA ARG A 176 -38.82 2.15 -22.18
C ARG A 176 -39.67 3.29 -22.75
N LYS A 177 -39.10 4.21 -23.53
CA LYS A 177 -39.88 5.29 -24.17
C LYS A 177 -40.63 4.86 -25.44
N LYS A 178 -40.33 3.68 -25.99
CA LYS A 178 -40.94 3.19 -27.25
C LYS A 178 -42.03 2.12 -27.03
N ALA A 179 -42.19 1.62 -25.82
CA ALA A 179 -43.22 0.65 -25.44
C ALA A 179 -44.22 1.34 -24.51
#